data_AF-A0A0J7M752-F1
#
_entry.id   AF-A0A0J7M752-F1
#
_cell.length_a   1.000
_cell.length_b   1.000
_cell.length_c   1.000
_cell.angle_alpha   90.00
_cell.angle_beta   90.00
_cell.angle_gamma   90.00
#
_symmetry.space_group_name_H-M   'P 1'
#
loop_
_entity.id
_entity.type
_entity.pdbx_description
1 polymer ?
#
loop_
_entity_poly.entity_id
_entity_poly.type
_entity_poly.pdbx_seq_one_letter_code
_entity_poly.pdbx_strand_id
1 'polypeptide(L)'
;MDITEALEHSQPGLVGRVRDAIRKHQLNQRSEQTYLHWITRFVLFHDLKDPETLANEDRQLFLDYLSARMRVSRARFNQASQALAFFYEDVLGKTSVTNTGCAAA
;
A
#
# COMPACT_ATOMS: atom_id res chain seq x y z
N MET A 1 3.56 -17.39 7.87
CA MET A 1 2.64 -16.27 8.09
C MET A 1 1.85 -16.08 6.81
N ASP A 2 0.53 -16.20 6.88
CA ASP A 2 -0.35 -15.91 5.74
C ASP A 2 -0.28 -14.41 5.42
N ILE A 3 -0.51 -14.01 4.16
CA ILE A 3 -0.54 -12.62 3.70
C ILE A 3 -1.52 -11.81 4.56
N THR A 4 -2.68 -12.38 4.84
CA THR A 4 -3.74 -11.73 5.63
C THR A 4 -3.44 -11.72 7.12
N GLU A 5 -2.66 -12.67 7.62
CA GLU A 5 -2.35 -12.79 9.04
C GLU A 5 -1.54 -11.59 9.53
N ALA A 6 -0.51 -11.17 8.78
CA ALA A 6 0.29 -10.00 9.11
C ALA A 6 -0.52 -8.71 9.22
N LEU A 7 -1.50 -8.53 8.33
CA LEU A 7 -2.38 -7.37 8.35
C LEU A 7 -3.27 -7.35 9.61
N GLU A 8 -3.86 -8.49 9.96
CA GLU A 8 -4.67 -8.62 11.18
C GLU A 8 -3.86 -8.43 12.46
N HIS A 9 -2.60 -8.85 12.49
CA HIS A 9 -1.69 -8.59 13.63
C HIS A 9 -1.35 -7.10 13.77
N SER A 10 -1.13 -6.39 12.66
CA SER A 10 -0.82 -4.96 12.71
C SER A 10 -2.01 -4.10 13.14
N GLN A 11 -3.21 -4.44 12.66
CA GLN A 11 -4.44 -3.73 12.99
C GLN A 11 -5.63 -4.69 12.78
N PRO A 12 -6.33 -5.11 13.85
CA PRO A 12 -7.48 -6.00 13.72
C PRO A 12 -8.57 -5.42 12.81
N GLY A 13 -9.08 -6.23 11.88
CA GLY A 13 -10.09 -5.85 10.88
C GLY A 13 -9.54 -5.18 9.62
N LEU A 14 -8.22 -5.00 9.50
CA LEU A 14 -7.60 -4.37 8.35
C LEU A 14 -7.84 -5.13 7.04
N VAL A 15 -7.83 -6.47 7.07
CA VAL A 15 -8.11 -7.26 5.86
C VAL A 15 -9.53 -7.02 5.36
N GLY A 16 -10.49 -6.87 6.28
CA GLY A 16 -11.85 -6.48 5.95
C GLY A 16 -11.91 -5.14 5.23
N ARG A 17 -11.30 -4.10 5.81
CA ARG A 17 -11.23 -2.76 5.22
C ARG A 17 -10.61 -2.76 3.82
N VAL A 18 -9.50 -3.49 3.63
CA VAL A 18 -8.84 -3.60 2.31
C VAL A 18 -9.78 -4.28 1.31
N ARG A 19 -10.42 -5.39 1.67
CA ARG A 19 -11.35 -6.11 0.78
C ARG A 19 -12.58 -5.29 0.42
N ASP A 20 -13.13 -4.53 1.37
CA ASP A 20 -14.28 -3.66 1.12
C ASP A 20 -13.92 -2.53 0.16
N ALA A 21 -12.74 -1.91 0.32
CA ALA A 21 -12.23 -0.93 -0.62
C ALA A 21 -12.00 -1.54 -2.02
N ILE A 22 -11.41 -2.73 -2.11
CA ILE A 22 -11.19 -3.45 -3.39
C ILE A 22 -12.52 -3.72 -4.10
N ARG A 23 -13.55 -4.15 -3.38
CA ARG A 23 -14.90 -4.37 -3.92
C ARG A 23 -15.54 -3.07 -4.41
N LYS A 24 -15.40 -1.99 -3.65
CA LYS A 24 -15.89 -0.66 -4.05
C LYS A 24 -15.27 -0.19 -5.36
N HIS A 25 -13.98 -0.46 -5.55
CA HIS A 25 -13.23 -0.16 -6.79
C HIS A 25 -13.43 -1.19 -7.91
N GLN A 26 -14.22 -2.26 -7.67
CA GLN A 26 -14.49 -3.34 -8.64
C GLN A 26 -13.21 -3.94 -9.23
N LEU A 27 -12.15 -4.02 -8.42
CA LEU A 27 -10.87 -4.57 -8.88
C LEU A 27 -11.02 -6.07 -9.13
N ASN A 28 -10.38 -6.54 -10.21
CA ASN A 28 -10.35 -7.97 -10.50
C ASN A 28 -9.49 -8.74 -9.49
N GLN A 29 -9.67 -10.06 -9.44
CA GLN A 29 -8.98 -10.97 -8.52
C GLN A 29 -7.44 -10.85 -8.58
N ARG A 30 -6.88 -10.61 -9.77
CA ARG A 30 -5.43 -10.48 -9.95
C ARG A 30 -4.91 -9.18 -9.32
N SER A 31 -5.65 -8.08 -9.48
CA SER A 31 -5.35 -6.80 -8.84
C SER A 31 -5.49 -6.90 -7.33
N GLU A 32 -6.53 -7.57 -6.83
CA GLU A 32 -6.71 -7.83 -5.39
C GLU A 32 -5.50 -8.53 -4.78
N GLN A 33 -5.08 -9.66 -5.38
CA GLN A 33 -3.90 -10.40 -4.91
C GLN A 33 -2.63 -9.55 -4.95
N THR A 34 -2.46 -8.75 -6.01
CA THR A 34 -1.32 -7.85 -6.16
C THR A 34 -1.30 -6.79 -5.06
N TYR A 35 -2.47 -6.22 -4.73
CA TYR A 35 -2.57 -5.15 -3.74
C TYR A 35 -2.36 -5.70 -2.33
N LEU A 36 -3.04 -6.81 -1.98
CA LEU A 36 -2.83 -7.50 -0.69
C LEU A 36 -1.36 -7.87 -0.49
N HIS A 37 -0.69 -8.38 -1.54
CA HIS A 37 0.73 -8.69 -1.49
C HIS A 37 1.59 -7.47 -1.13
N TRP A 38 1.43 -6.35 -1.84
CA TRP A 38 2.24 -5.16 -1.62
C TRP A 38 1.95 -4.47 -0.29
N ILE A 39 0.68 -4.38 0.12
CA ILE A 39 0.28 -3.82 1.42
C ILE A 39 0.88 -4.64 2.56
N THR A 40 0.79 -5.96 2.47
CA THR A 40 1.38 -6.86 3.48
C THR A 40 2.89 -6.70 3.56
N ARG A 41 3.57 -6.63 2.41
CA ARG A 41 5.01 -6.41 2.37
C ARG A 41 5.43 -5.08 2.98
N PHE A 42 4.61 -4.04 2.80
CA PHE A 42 4.83 -2.73 3.40
C PHE A 42 4.69 -2.78 4.93
N VAL A 43 3.62 -3.40 5.43
CA VAL A 43 3.40 -3.56 6.88
C VAL A 43 4.50 -4.39 7.54
N LEU A 44 4.92 -5.49 6.90
CA LEU A 44 6.03 -6.31 7.38
C LEU A 44 7.37 -5.58 7.37
N PHE A 45 7.60 -4.72 6.37
CA PHE A 45 8.82 -3.91 6.30
C PHE A 45 8.91 -2.90 7.46
N HIS A 46 7.76 -2.48 7.99
CA HIS A 46 7.65 -1.60 9.16
C HIS A 46 7.40 -2.37 10.45
N ASP A 47 7.84 -3.63 10.53
CA ASP A 47 7.76 -4.48 11.73
C ASP A 47 6.33 -4.62 12.31
N LEU A 48 5.32 -4.73 11.44
CA LEU A 48 3.90 -4.84 11.81
C LEU A 48 3.37 -3.65 12.61
N LYS A 49 3.99 -2.47 12.47
CA LYS A 49 3.45 -1.22 13.03
C LYS A 49 2.03 -0.98 12.56
N ASP A 50 1.24 -0.38 13.45
CA ASP A 50 -0.11 0.07 13.15
C ASP A 50 -0.10 1.00 11.92
N PRO A 51 -0.76 0.63 10.80
CA PRO A 51 -0.77 1.43 9.58
C PRO A 51 -1.40 2.81 9.74
N GLU A 52 -2.23 3.04 10.77
CA GLU A 52 -2.75 4.36 11.08
C GLU A 52 -1.66 5.32 11.59
N THR A 53 -0.54 4.79 12.10
CA THR A 53 0.63 5.59 12.51
C THR A 53 1.62 5.86 11.38
N LEU A 54 1.56 5.11 10.28
CA LEU A 54 2.51 5.23 9.16
C LEU A 54 2.18 6.43 8.26
N ALA A 55 3.16 7.28 7.97
CA ALA A 55 3.00 8.51 7.21
C ALA A 55 3.49 8.37 5.75
N ASN A 56 3.35 9.44 4.95
CA ASN A 56 3.79 9.43 3.55
C ASN A 56 5.30 9.17 3.43
N GLU A 57 6.09 9.58 4.42
CA GLU A 57 7.51 9.32 4.54
C GLU A 57 7.80 7.81 4.65
N ASP A 58 7.00 7.08 5.42
CA ASP A 58 7.12 5.61 5.56
C ASP A 58 6.81 4.90 4.25
N ARG A 59 5.82 5.39 3.50
CA ARG A 59 5.52 4.93 2.13
C ARG A 59 6.72 5.16 1.21
N GLN A 60 7.29 6.36 1.21
CA GLN A 60 8.43 6.69 0.35
C GLN A 60 9.65 5.84 0.68
N LEU A 61 9.94 5.65 1.97
CA LEU A 61 11.06 4.84 2.45
C LEU A 61 10.96 3.39 1.97
N PHE A 62 9.76 2.81 1.97
CA PHE A 62 9.56 1.47 1.41
C PHE A 62 9.73 1.42 -0.12
N LEU A 63 9.24 2.42 -0.85
CA LEU A 63 9.43 2.49 -2.31
C LEU A 63 10.91 2.64 -2.68
N ASP A 64 11.67 3.45 -1.93
CA ASP A 64 13.11 3.60 -2.11
C ASP A 64 13.86 2.29 -1.81
N TYR A 65 13.44 1.57 -0.78
CA TYR A 65 13.95 0.22 -0.51
C TYR A 65 13.69 -0.73 -1.69
N LEU A 66 12.50 -0.70 -2.30
CA LEU A 66 12.19 -1.54 -3.46
C LEU A 66 13.08 -1.23 -4.66
N SER A 67 13.35 0.04 -4.93
CA SER A 67 14.15 0.47 -6.09
C SER A 67 15.64 0.29 -5.85
N ALA A 68 16.18 0.79 -4.74
CA ALA A 68 17.61 0.81 -4.48
C ALA A 68 18.14 -0.54 -3.99
N ARG A 69 17.41 -1.18 -3.06
CA ARG A 69 17.90 -2.38 -2.38
C ARG A 69 17.41 -3.67 -3.02
N MET A 70 16.13 -3.75 -3.34
CA MET A 70 15.54 -4.94 -3.99
C MET A 70 15.66 -4.92 -5.51
N ARG A 71 15.95 -3.75 -6.10
CA ARG A 71 16.13 -3.55 -7.55
C ARG A 71 14.99 -4.16 -8.37
N VAL A 72 13.76 -3.95 -7.92
CA VAL A 72 12.58 -4.49 -8.61
C VAL A 72 12.42 -3.85 -9.99
N SER A 73 11.80 -4.57 -10.93
CA SER A 73 11.49 -4.00 -12.25
C SER A 73 10.54 -2.82 -12.14
N ARG A 74 10.56 -1.93 -13.15
CA ARG A 74 9.65 -0.77 -13.21
C ARG A 74 8.17 -1.18 -13.10
N ALA A 75 7.79 -2.31 -13.69
CA ALA A 75 6.42 -2.83 -13.60
C ALA A 75 6.04 -3.21 -12.16
N ARG A 76 6.94 -3.90 -11.44
CA ARG A 76 6.73 -4.28 -10.02
C ARG A 76 6.71 -3.05 -9.11
N PHE A 77 7.59 -2.08 -9.36
CA PHE A 77 7.59 -0.80 -8.65
C PHE A 77 6.26 -0.05 -8.83
N ASN A 78 5.75 0.03 -10.06
CA ASN A 78 4.47 0.69 -10.35
C ASN A 78 3.31 -0.01 -9.62
N GLN A 79 3.29 -1.35 -9.61
CA GLN A 79 2.28 -2.11 -8.85
C GLN A 79 2.34 -1.81 -7.35
N ALA A 80 3.54 -1.75 -6.77
CA ALA A 80 3.71 -1.40 -5.36
C ALA A 80 3.24 0.03 -5.09
N SER A 81 3.66 1.00 -5.90
CA SER A 81 3.26 2.40 -5.75
C SER A 81 1.75 2.60 -5.82
N GLN A 82 1.07 1.95 -6.77
CA GLN A 82 -0.38 2.01 -6.93
C GLN A 82 -1.11 1.34 -5.76
N ALA A 83 -0.65 0.17 -5.32
CA ALA A 83 -1.23 -0.52 -4.17
C ALA A 83 -1.12 0.32 -2.88
N LEU A 84 0.00 1.03 -2.69
CA LEU A 84 0.19 1.89 -1.51
C LEU A 84 -0.59 3.20 -1.60
N ALA A 85 -0.72 3.78 -2.79
CA ALA A 85 -1.60 4.94 -2.99
C ALA A 85 -3.04 4.59 -2.59
N PHE A 86 -3.57 3.50 -3.17
CA PHE A 86 -4.88 2.95 -2.83
C PHE A 86 -5.02 2.68 -1.33
N PHE A 87 -4.00 2.08 -0.71
CA PHE A 87 -4.05 1.77 0.72
C PHE A 87 -4.19 3.03 1.59
N TYR A 88 -3.40 4.07 1.32
CA TYR A 88 -3.47 5.32 2.08
C TYR A 88 -4.80 6.04 1.85
N GLU A 89 -5.23 6.16 0.59
CA GLU A 89 -6.36 7.00 0.21
C GLU A 89 -7.70 6.31 0.48
N ASP A 90 -7.85 5.04 0.08
CA ASP A 90 -9.12 4.33 0.09
C ASP A 90 -9.34 3.44 1.32
N VAL A 91 -8.27 3.00 1.98
CA VAL A 91 -8.37 2.12 3.16
C VAL A 91 -8.16 2.90 4.46
N LEU A 92 -7.09 3.70 4.54
CA LEU A 92 -6.75 4.49 5.72
C LEU A 92 -7.44 5.87 5.75
N GLY A 93 -7.98 6.35 4.61
CA GLY A 93 -8.58 7.67 4.52
C GLY A 93 -7.57 8.82 4.66
N LYS A 94 -6.28 8.53 4.51
CA LYS A 94 -5.20 9.53 4.51
C LYS A 94 -5.13 10.13 3.12
N THR A 95 -5.72 11.30 2.93
CA THR A 95 -5.60 12.03 1.66
C THR A 95 -4.13 12.33 1.43
N SER A 96 -3.52 11.72 0.40
CA SER A 96 -2.25 12.23 -0.11
C SER A 96 -2.57 13.57 -0.75
N VAL A 97 -2.39 14.67 -0.01
CA VAL A 97 -2.42 16.01 -0.61
C VAL A 97 -1.20 16.07 -1.51
N THR A 98 -1.39 15.62 -2.75
CA THR A 98 -0.44 15.84 -3.82
C THR A 98 -0.54 17.33 -4.12
N ASN A 99 0.26 18.14 -3.44
CA ASN A 99 0.43 19.53 -3.81
C ASN A 99 1.28 19.59 -5.09
N THR A 100 0.69 19.17 -6.21
CA THR A 100 1.24 19.46 -7.55
C THR A 100 0.50 20.68 -8.07
N GLY A 101 0.95 21.85 -7.63
CA GLY A 101 0.94 23.00 -8.51
C GLY A 101 1.99 22.81 -9.62
N CYS A 102 1.64 23.22 -10.84
CA CYS A 102 2.50 23.32 -12.04
C CYS A 102 2.79 21.99 -12.77
N ALA A 103 2.62 21.84 -14.10
CA ALA A 103 2.54 22.83 -15.17
C ALA A 103 1.63 22.33 -16.32
N ALA A 104 0.71 23.19 -16.74
CA ALA A 104 0.29 23.29 -18.12
C ALA A 104 1.25 24.25 -18.81
N ALA A 105 1.94 23.78 -19.85
CA ALA A 105 2.55 24.58 -20.92
C ALA A 105 2.81 23.66 -22.12
#